data_AF-A0AA41V2Q8-F1
#
_entry.id   AF-A0AA41V2Q8-F1
#
_cell.length_a   1.000
_cell.length_b   1.000
_cell.length_c   1.000
_cell.angle_alpha   90.00
_cell.angle_beta   90.00
_cell.angle_gamma   90.00
#
_symmetry.space_group_name_H-M   'P 1'
#
loop_
_entity.id
_entity.type
_entity.pdbx_description
1 polymer ?
#
loop_
_entity_poly.entity_id
_entity_poly.type
_entity_poly.pdbx_seq_one_letter_code
_entity_poly.pdbx_strand_id
1 'polypeptide(L)'
;MPKFYGDRQGKKFRIWVDRVISAQIGLDTWSVKFDKWELSDEGPKGCTSTVVLRTKDSASDGFVWMHMNQTWLTGFEAADQAYSWLF
;
A
#
# COMPACT_ATOMS: atom_id res chain seq x y z
N MET A 1 -13.56 10.86 -19.31
CA MET A 1 -12.60 10.01 -18.57
C MET A 1 -13.05 9.94 -17.12
N PRO A 2 -13.16 8.75 -16.51
CA PRO A 2 -13.44 8.66 -15.08
C PRO A 2 -12.32 9.37 -14.32
N LYS A 3 -12.66 10.18 -13.33
CA LYS A 3 -11.68 10.87 -12.49
C LYS A 3 -11.01 9.84 -11.56
N PHE A 4 -9.94 9.19 -12.02
CA PHE A 4 -9.18 8.19 -11.25
C PHE A 4 -8.27 8.78 -10.16
N TYR A 5 -8.53 10.02 -9.75
CA TYR A 5 -7.64 10.75 -8.83
C TYR A 5 -8.25 10.94 -7.44
N GLY A 6 -9.52 10.57 -7.22
CA GLY A 6 -10.20 10.76 -5.94
C GLY A 6 -10.05 12.20 -5.42
N ASP A 7 -9.65 12.33 -4.16
CA ASP A 7 -9.33 13.58 -3.46
C ASP A 7 -7.97 14.19 -3.85
N ARG A 8 -7.16 13.46 -4.62
CA ARG A 8 -5.80 13.84 -5.03
C ARG A 8 -5.72 14.49 -6.41
N GLN A 9 -6.87 14.79 -7.03
CA GLN A 9 -6.89 15.50 -8.31
C GLN A 9 -6.17 16.86 -8.22
N GLY A 10 -5.17 17.09 -9.06
CA GLY A 10 -4.43 18.36 -9.13
C GLY A 10 -3.31 18.51 -8.10
N LYS A 11 -3.03 17.49 -7.27
CA LYS A 11 -1.93 17.49 -6.29
C LYS A 11 -0.78 16.59 -6.73
N LYS A 12 0.45 16.90 -6.30
CA LYS A 12 1.57 15.96 -6.44
C LYS A 12 1.39 14.86 -5.40
N PHE A 13 1.29 13.63 -5.87
CA PHE A 13 1.06 12.48 -5.01
C PHE A 13 1.70 11.23 -5.60
N ARG A 14 2.31 10.40 -4.76
CA ARG A 14 2.89 9.11 -5.14
C ARG A 14 2.59 8.08 -4.08
N ILE A 15 2.21 6.87 -4.51
CA ILE A 15 2.10 5.69 -3.65
C ILE A 15 3.11 4.67 -4.14
N TRP A 16 3.78 4.00 -3.21
CA TRP A 16 4.54 2.80 -3.52
C TRP A 16 4.45 1.80 -2.38
N VAL A 17 4.94 0.60 -2.65
CA VAL A 17 5.02 -0.49 -1.69
C VAL A 17 6.47 -0.91 -1.59
N ASP A 18 6.95 -1.18 -0.38
CA ASP A 18 8.26 -1.77 -0.12
C ASP A 18 8.16 -3.03 0.76
N ARG A 19 9.30 -3.69 0.99
CA ARG A 19 9.47 -4.78 1.97
C ARG A 19 8.39 -5.85 1.89
N VAL A 20 7.96 -6.19 0.67
CA VAL A 20 6.92 -7.19 0.43
C VAL A 20 7.43 -8.57 0.83
N ILE A 21 6.72 -9.21 1.75
CA ILE A 21 6.95 -10.58 2.17
C ILE A 21 5.62 -11.32 2.01
N SER A 22 5.66 -12.47 1.37
CA SER A 22 4.49 -13.34 1.22
C SER A 22 4.76 -14.71 1.82
N ALA A 23 3.74 -15.31 2.42
CA ALA A 23 3.76 -16.65 2.95
C ALA A 23 2.41 -17.32 2.69
N GLN A 24 2.44 -18.53 2.15
CA GLN A 24 1.24 -19.35 2.03
C GLN A 24 0.85 -19.86 3.42
N ILE A 25 -0.39 -19.63 3.84
CA ILE A 25 -0.92 -20.04 5.16
C ILE A 25 -2.04 -21.08 5.05
N GLY A 26 -2.44 -21.43 3.82
CA GLY A 26 -3.40 -22.48 3.49
C GLY A 26 -3.36 -22.82 2.00
N LEU A 27 -4.10 -23.84 1.57
CA LEU A 27 -4.06 -24.33 0.18
C LEU A 27 -4.33 -23.22 -0.85
N ASP A 28 -5.29 -22.36 -0.57
CA ASP A 28 -5.71 -21.25 -1.42
C ASP A 28 -5.45 -19.88 -0.78
N THR A 29 -4.80 -19.83 0.39
CA THR A 29 -4.75 -18.64 1.24
C THR A 29 -3.31 -18.19 1.49
N TRP A 30 -3.07 -16.90 1.30
CA TRP A 30 -1.78 -16.24 1.43
C TRP A 30 -1.84 -15.12 2.46
N SER A 31 -0.78 -14.98 3.25
CA SER A 31 -0.51 -13.80 4.06
C SER A 31 0.55 -12.96 3.36
N VAL A 32 0.28 -11.69 3.12
CA VAL A 32 1.21 -10.74 2.51
C VAL A 32 1.41 -9.58 3.46
N LYS A 33 2.66 -9.32 3.83
CA LYS A 33 3.06 -8.17 4.64
C LYS A 33 3.90 -7.23 3.79
N PHE A 34 3.66 -5.93 3.88
CA PHE A 34 4.40 -4.90 3.17
C PHE A 34 4.26 -3.55 3.87
N ASP A 35 5.20 -2.62 3.64
CA ASP A 35 4.95 -1.23 4.01
C ASP A 35 4.42 -0.47 2.78
N LYS A 36 3.32 0.24 2.99
CA LYS A 36 2.72 1.13 2.02
C LYS A 36 3.17 2.54 2.35
N TRP A 37 3.68 3.22 1.35
CA TRP A 37 4.14 4.60 1.47
C TRP A 37 3.34 5.52 0.57
N GLU A 38 3.13 6.73 1.06
CA GLU A 38 2.49 7.83 0.36
C GLU A 38 3.39 9.06 0.48
N LEU A 39 3.66 9.76 -0.62
CA LEU A 39 4.33 11.05 -0.62
C LEU A 39 3.39 12.09 -1.20
N SER A 40 3.14 13.15 -0.43
CA SER A 40 2.38 14.33 -0.84
C SER A 40 3.10 15.59 -0.39
N ASP A 41 2.49 16.74 -0.66
CA ASP A 41 2.97 18.03 -0.15
C ASP A 41 2.96 18.11 1.39
N GLU A 42 2.23 17.22 2.07
CA GLU A 42 2.21 17.10 3.54
C GLU A 42 3.35 16.23 4.09
N GLY A 43 4.26 15.73 3.24
CA GLY A 43 5.34 14.83 3.60
C GLY A 43 5.01 13.34 3.44
N PRO A 44 5.97 12.45 3.72
CA PRO A 44 5.80 11.02 3.59
C PRO A 44 4.92 10.47 4.71
N LYS A 45 4.00 9.58 4.37
CA LYS A 45 3.18 8.80 5.30
C LYS A 45 3.36 7.33 4.99
N GLY A 46 3.52 6.52 6.02
CA GLY A 46 3.74 5.09 5.88
C GLY A 46 2.80 4.27 6.75
N CYS A 47 2.45 3.06 6.31
CA CYS A 47 1.83 2.07 7.18
C CYS A 47 2.32 0.66 6.84
N THR A 48 2.60 -0.12 7.87
CA THR A 48 2.79 -1.57 7.72
C THR A 48 1.42 -2.21 7.55
N SER A 49 1.26 -2.95 6.46
CA SER A 49 0.02 -3.63 6.13
C SER A 49 0.24 -5.15 6.12
N THR A 50 -0.67 -5.88 6.75
CA THR A 50 -0.76 -7.35 6.65
C THR A 50 -2.09 -7.70 6.02
N VAL A 51 -2.06 -8.46 4.94
CA VAL A 51 -3.20 -8.80 4.10
C VAL A 51 -3.34 -10.31 4.02
N VAL A 52 -4.55 -10.81 4.22
CA VAL A 52 -4.92 -12.17 3.89
C VAL A 52 -5.56 -12.16 2.51
N LEU A 53 -4.93 -12.84 1.56
CA LEU A 53 -5.42 -13.03 0.21
C LEU A 53 -5.92 -14.46 0.05
N ARG A 54 -7.00 -14.63 -0.72
CA ARG A 54 -7.49 -15.93 -1.16
C ARG A 54 -7.42 -16.01 -2.67
N THR A 55 -6.88 -17.10 -3.19
CA THR A 55 -6.86 -17.39 -4.63
C THR A 55 -8.30 -17.67 -5.06
N LYS A 56 -8.74 -17.08 -6.17
CA LYS A 56 -10.01 -17.47 -6.78
C LYS A 56 -9.89 -18.88 -7.35
N ASP A 57 -11.03 -19.57 -7.45
CA ASP A 57 -11.06 -20.92 -8.03
C ASP A 57 -10.43 -20.94 -9.43
N SER A 58 -9.94 -22.12 -9.81
CA SER A 58 -8.96 -22.45 -10.86
C SER A 58 -9.21 -21.92 -12.29
N ALA A 59 -10.30 -21.18 -12.52
CA ALA A 59 -10.60 -20.52 -13.78
C ALA A 59 -10.10 -19.07 -13.86
N SER A 60 -9.59 -18.46 -12.77
CA SER A 60 -9.07 -17.09 -12.81
C SER A 60 -7.80 -16.90 -11.98
N ASP A 61 -6.78 -16.27 -12.56
CA ASP A 61 -5.51 -15.85 -11.92
C ASP A 61 -5.69 -14.70 -10.89
N GLY A 62 -6.87 -14.61 -10.28
CA GLY A 62 -7.25 -13.52 -9.39
C GLY A 62 -7.08 -13.86 -7.93
N PHE A 63 -6.76 -12.85 -7.12
CA PHE A 63 -6.82 -12.93 -5.67
C PHE A 63 -8.00 -12.08 -5.14
N VAL A 64 -8.59 -12.51 -4.04
CA VAL A 64 -9.58 -11.77 -3.26
C VAL A 64 -8.94 -11.34 -1.95
N TRP A 65 -9.13 -10.07 -1.59
CA TRP A 65 -8.71 -9.52 -0.31
C TRP A 65 -9.73 -9.97 0.74
N MET A 66 -9.29 -10.83 1.67
CA MET A 66 -10.15 -11.34 2.73
C MET A 66 -10.11 -10.42 3.95
N HIS A 67 -8.89 -10.09 4.40
CA HIS A 67 -8.66 -9.26 5.57
C HIS A 67 -7.46 -8.36 5.34
N MET A 68 -7.51 -7.15 5.88
CA MET A 68 -6.38 -6.22 5.87
C MET A 68 -6.28 -5.57 7.25
N ASN A 69 -5.10 -5.67 7.85
CA ASN A 69 -4.73 -4.94 9.05
C ASN A 69 -3.65 -3.93 8.70
N GLN A 70 -3.79 -2.69 9.19
CA GLN A 70 -2.83 -1.62 8.94
C GLN A 70 -2.40 -0.97 10.24
N THR A 71 -1.11 -0.68 10.34
CA THR A 71 -0.52 0.05 11.46
C THR A 71 0.28 1.22 10.91
N TRP A 72 -0.10 2.43 11.27
CA TRP A 72 0.58 3.65 10.82
C TRP A 72 2.00 3.73 11.40
N LEU A 73 2.95 4.09 10.55
CA LEU A 73 4.33 4.33 10.95
C LEU A 73 4.42 5.76 11.52
N THR A 74 4.95 5.88 12.74
CA THR A 74 5.20 7.17 13.38
C THR A 74 6.64 7.61 13.16
N GLY A 75 6.92 8.92 13.33
CA GLY A 75 8.26 9.47 13.21
C GLY A 75 8.71 9.86 11.80
N PHE A 76 7.83 9.75 10.80
CA PHE A 76 8.04 10.26 9.43
C PHE A 76 7.29 11.57 9.16
N GLU A 77 6.76 12.20 10.21
CA GLU A 77 6.04 13.47 10.12
C GLU A 77 6.94 14.58 9.56
N ALA A 78 6.32 15.53 8.86
CA ALA A 78 6.97 16.60 8.12
C ALA A 78 8.01 17.35 8.96
N ALA A 79 9.29 17.02 8.78
CA ALA A 79 10.36 17.95 9.12
C ALA A 79 10.38 19.03 8.01
N ASP A 80 10.81 20.25 8.32
CA ASP A 80 10.99 21.39 7.38
C ASP A 80 11.92 21.12 6.18
N GLN A 81 12.25 19.87 5.90
CA GLN A 81 12.96 19.44 4.72
C GLN A 81 12.03 19.42 3.50
N ALA A 82 12.44 20.17 2.46
CA ALA A 82 11.95 19.97 1.11
C ALA A 82 12.15 18.51 0.71
N TYR A 83 11.07 17.72 0.74
CA TYR A 83 11.09 16.34 0.29
C TYR A 83 11.47 16.32 -1.19
N SER A 84 12.71 15.93 -1.46
CA SER A 84 13.20 15.83 -2.83
C SER A 84 12.42 14.70 -3.50
N TRP A 85 11.65 15.03 -4.53
CA TRP A 85 10.92 14.06 -5.37
C TRP A 85 11.89 13.26 -6.28
N LEU A 86 13.01 12.80 -5.72
CA LEU A 86 14.12 12.16 -6.45
C LEU A 86 13.83 10.68 -6.66
N PHE A 87 12.93 10.37 -7.60
CA PHE A 87 12.91 9.11 -8.34
C PHE A 87 12.27 9.30 -9.72
#